data_AF-A0A534DSD6-F1
#
_entry.id   AF-A0A534DSD6-F1
#
_cell.length_a   1.000
_cell.length_b   1.000
_cell.length_c   1.000
_cell.angle_alpha   90.00
_cell.angle_beta   90.00
_cell.angle_gamma   90.00
#
_symmetry.space_group_name_H-M   'P 1'
#
loop_
_entity.id
_entity.type
_entity.pdbx_description
1 polymer ?
#
loop_
_entity_poly.entity_id
_entity_poly.type
_entity_poly.pdbx_seq_one_letter_code
_entity_poly.pdbx_strand_id
1 'polypeptide(L)' 'MPRREHLFRSSRRSLSPEDGPAWRQAMTIATAVYDDTNEPLVPGALFYHATSVRPGWASARKTVARIGNHIFYR' A
#
# COMPACT_ATOMS: atom_id res chain seq x y z
N MET A 1 29.42 -9.33 -43.82
CA MET A 1 28.02 -9.64 -43.46
C MET A 1 27.97 -10.09 -41.98
N PRO A 2 26.96 -9.69 -41.20
CA PRO A 2 27.17 -8.93 -39.95
C PRO A 2 26.99 -9.72 -38.63
N ARG A 3 27.52 -9.10 -37.57
CA ARG A 3 27.55 -9.56 -36.17
C ARG A 3 26.15 -9.47 -35.54
N ARG A 4 25.63 -10.59 -35.01
CA ARG A 4 24.35 -10.64 -34.29
C ARG A 4 24.51 -10.05 -32.88
N GLU A 5 23.96 -8.87 -32.66
CA GLU A 5 23.72 -8.30 -31.34
C GLU A 5 22.25 -8.51 -30.98
N HIS A 6 22.01 -9.38 -29.99
CA HIS A 6 20.69 -9.59 -29.42
C HIS A 6 20.34 -8.39 -28.53
N LEU A 7 19.53 -7.47 -29.06
CA LEU A 7 18.89 -6.40 -28.31
C LEU A 7 18.03 -6.99 -27.19
N PHE A 8 18.51 -6.95 -25.95
CA PHE A 8 17.69 -7.18 -24.77
C PHE A 8 16.76 -5.96 -24.64
N ARG A 9 15.57 -6.04 -25.24
CA ARG A 9 14.52 -5.03 -25.06
C ARG A 9 14.02 -5.18 -23.63
N SER A 10 14.67 -4.51 -22.68
CA SER A 10 14.06 -4.26 -21.39
C SER A 10 12.81 -3.43 -21.69
N SER A 11 11.64 -4.09 -21.58
CA SER A 11 10.41 -3.36 -21.39
C SER A 11 10.60 -2.62 -20.07
N ARG A 12 11.06 -1.38 -20.16
CA ARG A 12 10.93 -0.40 -19.09
C ARG A 12 9.42 -0.13 -19.04
N ARG A 13 8.70 -1.05 -18.38
CA ARG A 13 7.30 -0.87 -18.00
C ARG A 13 7.25 0.52 -17.38
N SER A 14 6.53 1.42 -18.02
CA SER A 14 6.48 2.84 -17.68
C SER A 14 6.46 3.00 -16.16
N LEU A 15 7.56 3.51 -15.60
CA LEU A 15 7.77 3.70 -14.16
C LEU A 15 7.04 4.94 -13.64
N SER A 16 5.93 5.31 -14.26
CA SER A 16 5.01 6.29 -13.71
C SER A 16 3.76 5.53 -13.23
N PRO A 17 3.81 4.88 -12.04
CA PRO A 17 2.63 4.34 -11.37
C PRO A 17 1.53 5.38 -11.18
N GLU A 18 1.90 6.66 -11.26
CA GLU A 18 1.15 7.88 -10.97
C GLU A 18 -0.05 8.19 -11.89
N ASP A 19 -0.42 7.32 -12.84
CA ASP A 19 -1.64 7.49 -13.67
C ASP A 19 -2.50 6.21 -13.79
N GLY A 20 -2.08 5.10 -13.18
CA GLY A 20 -2.80 3.83 -13.28
C GLY A 20 -4.16 3.84 -12.55
N PRO A 21 -5.10 2.93 -12.87
CA PRO A 21 -6.37 2.82 -12.15
C PRO A 21 -6.20 2.64 -10.64
N ALA A 22 -5.21 1.83 -10.23
CA ALA A 22 -4.89 1.62 -8.81
C ALA A 22 -4.38 2.90 -8.13
N TRP A 23 -3.57 3.70 -8.83
CA TRP A 23 -3.09 4.98 -8.30
C TRP A 23 -4.22 5.99 -8.16
N ARG A 24 -5.06 6.12 -9.19
CA ARG A 24 -6.24 7.00 -9.12
C ARG A 24 -7.14 6.64 -7.95
N GLN A 25 -7.41 5.35 -7.76
CA GLN A 25 -8.17 4.88 -6.60
C GLN A 25 -7.49 5.22 -5.26
N ALA A 26 -6.18 5.00 -5.16
CA ALA A 26 -5.43 5.33 -3.95
C ALA A 26 -5.47 6.83 -3.63
N MET A 27 -5.29 7.69 -4.65
CA MET A 27 -5.37 9.14 -4.50
C MET A 27 -6.77 9.60 -4.09
N THR A 28 -7.83 9.06 -4.68
CA THR A 28 -9.22 9.37 -4.27
C THR A 28 -9.45 9.08 -2.79
N ILE A 29 -9.00 7.92 -2.30
CA ILE A 29 -9.14 7.56 -0.88
C ILE A 29 -8.27 8.48 0.00
N ALA A 30 -7.02 8.71 -0.39
CA ALA A 30 -6.09 9.52 0.38
C ALA A 30 -6.59 10.95 0.55
N THR A 31 -7.08 11.59 -0.53
CA THR A 31 -7.67 12.94 -0.48
C THR A 31 -8.89 12.97 0.42
N ALA A 32 -9.81 12.00 0.29
CA ALA A 32 -11.02 11.97 1.12
C ALA A 32 -10.73 11.83 2.62
N VAL A 33 -9.69 11.06 2.99
CA VAL A 33 -9.22 10.94 4.39
C VAL A 33 -8.50 12.19 4.85
N TYR A 34 -7.69 12.81 3.98
CA TYR A 34 -6.94 14.03 4.30
C TYR A 34 -7.86 15.22 4.56
N ASP A 35 -8.93 15.37 3.77
CA ASP A 35 -9.92 16.43 3.89
C ASP A 35 -10.97 16.17 5.00
N ASP A 36 -10.78 15.12 5.81
CA ASP A 36 -11.66 14.71 6.93
C ASP A 36 -13.13 14.53 6.51
N THR A 37 -13.35 14.11 5.26
CA THR A 37 -14.70 13.93 4.70
C THR A 37 -15.37 12.62 5.14
N ASN A 38 -14.65 11.77 5.89
CA ASN A 38 -15.13 10.46 6.35
C ASN A 38 -14.70 10.19 7.80
N GLU A 39 -15.58 9.54 8.56
CA GLU A 39 -15.23 9.06 9.89
C GLU A 39 -14.14 7.97 9.83
N PRO A 40 -13.12 8.03 10.71
CA PRO A 40 -12.08 7.00 10.75
C PRO A 40 -12.67 5.62 11.07
N LEU A 41 -12.44 4.66 10.19
CA LEU A 41 -12.85 3.26 10.40
C LEU A 41 -12.18 2.60 11.63
N VAL A 42 -10.98 3.06 11.99
CA VAL A 42 -10.15 2.51 13.08
C VAL A 42 -9.61 3.64 13.96
N PRO A 43 -10.47 4.32 14.73
CA PRO A 43 -10.09 5.54 15.43
C PRO A 43 -8.96 5.30 16.45
N GLY A 44 -7.89 6.08 16.31
CA GLY A 44 -6.72 6.03 17.18
C GLY A 44 -5.81 4.82 16.96
N ALA A 45 -5.89 4.14 15.82
CA ALA A 45 -4.86 3.23 15.38
C ALA A 45 -3.62 4.00 14.89
N LEU A 46 -2.44 3.65 15.39
CA LEU A 46 -1.15 4.26 15.02
C LEU A 46 -0.20 3.29 14.33
N PHE A 47 -0.48 1.98 14.43
CA PHE A 47 0.34 0.92 13.83
C PHE A 47 -0.57 -0.10 13.16
N TYR A 48 -0.04 -0.76 12.14
CA TYR A 48 -0.69 -1.91 11.51
C TYR A 48 0.34 -2.89 10.95
N HIS A 49 -0.05 -4.14 10.74
CA HIS A 49 0.72 -5.09 9.95
C HIS A 49 -0.20 -6.03 9.16
N ALA A 50 0.33 -6.63 8.08
CA ALA A 50 -0.40 -7.65 7.32
C ALA A 50 -0.39 -8.99 8.07
N THR A 51 -1.48 -9.76 8.02
CA THR A 51 -1.64 -11.05 8.74
C THR A 51 -0.58 -12.10 8.37
N SER A 52 0.08 -11.94 7.21
CA SER A 52 1.19 -12.79 6.78
C SER A 52 2.54 -12.46 7.44
N VAL A 53 2.63 -11.34 8.16
CA VAL A 53 3.85 -10.85 8.82
C VAL A 53 3.70 -10.99 10.33
N ARG A 54 4.77 -11.34 11.04
CA ARG A 54 4.77 -11.42 12.51
C ARG A 54 5.84 -10.48 13.09
N PRO A 55 5.52 -9.19 13.27
CA PRO A 55 6.48 -8.27 13.85
C PRO A 55 6.62 -8.50 15.36
N GLY A 56 7.86 -8.45 15.87
CA GLY A 56 8.14 -8.68 17.29
C GLY A 56 7.46 -7.67 18.24
N TRP A 57 7.08 -6.50 17.74
CA TRP A 57 6.39 -5.48 18.52
C TRP A 57 4.88 -5.72 18.68
N ALA A 58 4.28 -6.65 17.92
CA ALA A 58 2.83 -6.82 17.88
C ALA A 58 2.23 -7.25 19.21
N SER A 59 2.92 -8.08 19.98
CA SER A 59 2.45 -8.57 21.28
C SER A 59 2.39 -7.49 22.35
N ALA A 60 3.17 -6.41 22.20
CA ALA A 60 3.25 -5.32 23.17
C ALA A 60 2.21 -4.21 22.94
N ARG A 61 1.42 -4.29 21.86
CA ARG A 61 0.44 -3.26 21.49
C ARG A 61 -0.99 -3.75 21.60
N LYS A 62 -1.93 -2.82 21.80
CA LYS A 62 -3.35 -3.14 21.92
C LYS A 62 -3.99 -3.18 20.54
N THR A 63 -4.51 -4.34 20.14
CA THR A 63 -5.29 -4.47 18.90
C THR A 63 -6.55 -3.60 18.98
N VAL A 64 -6.77 -2.79 17.95
CA VAL A 64 -7.95 -1.94 17.79
C VAL A 64 -8.97 -2.60 16.86
N ALA A 65 -8.52 -3.13 15.73
CA ALA A 65 -9.38 -3.75 14.74
C ALA A 65 -8.61 -4.63 13.75
N ARG A 66 -9.33 -5.37 12.91
CA ARG A 66 -8.80 -6.06 11.74
C ARG A 66 -9.67 -5.74 10.53
N ILE A 67 -9.07 -5.21 9.47
CA ILE A 67 -9.73 -4.93 8.18
C ILE A 67 -9.01 -5.73 7.10
N GLY A 68 -9.74 -6.66 6.47
CA GLY A 68 -9.17 -7.58 5.49
C GLY A 68 -7.96 -8.33 6.06
N ASN A 69 -6.82 -8.19 5.39
CA ASN A 69 -5.55 -8.82 5.76
C ASN A 69 -4.68 -7.95 6.67
N HIS A 70 -5.21 -6.87 7.28
CA HIS A 70 -4.44 -5.97 8.13
C HIS A 70 -5.00 -5.92 9.55
N ILE A 71 -4.12 -6.00 10.54
CA ILE A 71 -4.44 -5.83 11.97
C ILE A 71 -3.91 -4.47 12.42
N PHE A 72 -4.77 -3.68 13.05
CA PHE A 72 -4.52 -2.31 13.50
C PHE A 72 -4.35 -2.26 15.03
N TYR A 73 -3.47 -1.39 15.49
CA TYR A 73 -3.06 -1.27 16.89
C TYR A 73 -3.02 0.17 17.36
N ARG A 74 -3.27 0.35 18.66
CA ARG A 74 -2.93 1.55 19.42
C ARG A 74 -1.56 1.39 20.06
#